data_AF-A0A6P0IMF3-F1
#
_entry.id   AF-A0A6P0IMF3-F1
#
_cell.length_a   1.000
_cell.length_b   1.000
_cell.length_c   1.000
_cell.angle_alpha   90.00
_cell.angle_beta   90.00
_cell.angle_gamma   90.00
#
_symmetry.space_group_name_H-M   'P 1'
#
loop_
_entity.id
_entity.type
_entity.pdbx_description
1 polymer ?
#
loop_
_entity_poly.entity_id
_entity_poly.type
_entity_poly.pdbx_seq_one_letter_code
_entity_poly.pdbx_strand_id
1 'polypeptide(L)'
;MVSPVNKDYPKYTGRVQPKKSGETYQGKLIYPYLPSKELIDAVNLAIYLKRPLLLRGEPGCGKTKLAIAVAYELGLPFEAWYIKSTSRAKDGLYTYDT
;
A
#
# COMPACT_ATOMS: atom_id res chain seq x y z
N MET A 1 -2.76 -31.17 -2.58
CA MET A 1 -1.60 -30.67 -1.82
C MET A 1 -0.98 -29.57 -2.67
N VAL A 2 -1.25 -28.30 -2.37
CA VAL A 2 -0.67 -27.17 -3.12
C VAL A 2 0.81 -27.09 -2.75
N SER A 3 1.67 -27.40 -3.72
CA SER A 3 3.11 -27.22 -3.58
C SER A 3 3.40 -25.74 -3.28
N PRO A 4 4.26 -25.42 -2.29
CA PRO A 4 4.69 -24.04 -2.10
C PRO A 4 5.52 -23.67 -3.33
N VAL A 5 4.94 -22.83 -4.19
CA VAL A 5 5.67 -22.23 -5.30
C VAL A 5 6.72 -21.34 -4.66
N ASN A 6 7.95 -21.83 -4.65
CA ASN A 6 9.16 -21.13 -4.24
C ASN A 6 9.33 -19.91 -5.15
N LYS A 7 8.66 -18.82 -4.80
CA LYS A 7 8.75 -17.51 -5.46
C LYS A 7 9.10 -16.51 -4.38
N ASP A 8 10.19 -15.82 -4.59
CA ASP A 8 10.67 -14.74 -3.74
C ASP A 8 9.72 -13.55 -3.94
N TYR A 9 8.71 -13.43 -3.08
CA TYR A 9 7.80 -12.30 -3.09
C TYR A 9 8.30 -11.22 -2.12
N PRO A 10 8.19 -9.93 -2.47
CA PRO A 10 8.50 -8.86 -1.54
C PRO A 10 7.65 -9.01 -0.28
N LYS A 11 8.28 -8.98 0.88
CA LYS A 11 7.63 -9.23 2.17
C LYS A 11 7.54 -7.95 2.98
N TYR A 12 6.33 -7.55 3.30
CA TYR A 12 6.07 -6.44 4.21
C TYR A 12 6.18 -6.93 5.65
N THR A 13 6.97 -6.24 6.48
CA THR A 13 7.22 -6.56 7.89
C THR A 13 6.68 -5.49 8.85
N GLY A 14 6.46 -4.26 8.38
CA GLY A 14 6.03 -3.14 9.22
C GLY A 14 7.12 -2.58 10.13
N ARG A 15 8.39 -2.96 9.91
CA ARG A 15 9.54 -2.58 10.75
C ARG A 15 10.37 -1.45 10.17
N VAL A 16 10.27 -1.21 8.87
CA VAL A 16 11.01 -0.14 8.20
C VAL A 16 10.24 1.16 8.37
N GLN A 17 10.78 2.08 9.17
CA GLN A 17 10.16 3.34 9.54
C GLN A 17 10.98 4.51 8.98
N PRO A 18 10.34 5.65 8.65
CA PRO A 18 11.06 6.83 8.19
C PRO A 18 11.98 7.37 9.28
N LYS A 19 13.14 7.91 8.87
CA LYS A 19 14.16 8.42 9.82
C LYS A 19 13.67 9.66 10.55
N LYS A 20 12.83 10.45 9.88
CA LYS A 20 12.17 11.64 10.43
C LYS A 20 10.68 11.56 10.16
N SER A 21 9.88 11.87 11.17
CA SER A 21 8.44 12.02 11.00
C SER A 21 8.18 13.18 10.03
N GLY A 22 7.45 12.93 8.93
CA GLY A 22 7.23 13.91 7.89
C GLY A 22 8.30 13.95 6.80
N GLU A 23 9.17 12.93 6.72
CA GLU A 23 9.97 12.69 5.51
C GLU A 23 9.06 12.52 4.28
N THR A 24 9.58 12.75 3.09
CA THR A 24 8.83 12.57 1.84
C THR A 24 9.23 11.26 1.15
N TYR A 25 8.24 10.46 0.79
CA TYR A 25 8.39 9.34 -0.14
C TYR A 25 7.64 9.66 -1.42
N GLN A 26 8.37 9.82 -2.53
CA GLN A 26 7.79 10.15 -3.84
C GLN A 26 6.80 11.32 -3.79
N GLY A 27 7.19 12.40 -3.09
CA GLY A 27 6.38 13.61 -2.93
C GLY A 27 5.23 13.51 -1.92
N LYS A 28 5.06 12.38 -1.21
CA LYS A 28 4.06 12.20 -0.15
C LYS A 28 4.71 12.16 1.22
N LEU A 29 4.10 12.83 2.20
CA LEU A 29 4.54 12.75 3.59
C LEU A 29 4.37 11.33 4.13
N ILE A 30 5.43 10.78 4.70
CA ILE A 30 5.42 9.51 5.40
C ILE A 30 5.59 9.74 6.90
N TYR A 31 4.84 8.95 7.66
CA TYR A 31 4.87 8.92 9.11
C TYR A 31 5.14 7.49 9.57
N PRO A 32 5.70 7.31 10.77
CA PRO A 32 5.77 5.99 11.36
C PRO A 32 4.40 5.31 11.37
N TYR A 33 4.35 4.06 10.93
CA TYR A 33 3.13 3.27 10.85
C TYR A 33 3.34 1.95 11.59
N LEU A 34 2.51 1.70 12.60
CA LEU A 34 2.59 0.51 13.46
C LEU A 34 1.41 -0.42 13.12
N PRO A 35 1.58 -1.36 12.16
CA PRO A 35 0.53 -2.31 11.80
C PRO A 35 0.38 -3.39 12.87
N SER A 36 -0.84 -3.93 13.01
CA SER A 36 -1.04 -5.18 13.75
C SER A 36 -0.49 -6.37 12.96
N LYS A 37 -0.29 -7.50 13.63
CA LYS A 37 0.17 -8.74 12.98
C LYS A 37 -0.80 -9.20 11.89
N GLU A 38 -2.10 -9.12 12.16
CA GLU A 38 -3.17 -9.51 11.23
C GLU A 38 -3.14 -8.65 9.96
N LEU A 39 -2.85 -7.35 10.10
CA LEU A 39 -2.73 -6.45 8.96
C LEU A 39 -1.51 -6.75 8.10
N ILE A 40 -0.37 -7.08 8.74
CA ILE A 40 0.83 -7.55 8.04
C ILE A 40 0.53 -8.82 7.25
N ASP A 41 -0.15 -9.79 7.88
CA ASP A 41 -0.52 -11.06 7.26
C ASP A 41 -1.46 -10.84 6.06
N ALA A 42 -2.44 -9.94 6.18
CA ALA A 42 -3.35 -9.58 5.08
C ALA A 42 -2.64 -8.93 3.89
N VAL A 43 -1.69 -8.01 4.13
CA VAL A 43 -0.87 -7.39 3.07
C VAL A 43 -0.03 -8.45 2.35
N ASN A 44 0.68 -9.29 3.09
CA ASN A 44 1.53 -10.32 2.50
C ASN A 44 0.72 -11.38 1.73
N LEU A 45 -0.48 -11.72 2.22
CA LEU A 45 -1.38 -12.61 1.49
C LEU A 45 -1.84 -11.99 0.17
N ALA A 46 -2.18 -10.70 0.15
CA ALA A 46 -2.55 -10.00 -1.08
C ALA A 46 -1.41 -9.98 -2.11
N ILE A 47 -0.17 -9.73 -1.66
CA ILE A 47 1.04 -9.79 -2.49
C ILE A 47 1.21 -11.21 -3.07
N TYR A 48 1.15 -12.23 -2.21
CA TYR A 48 1.32 -13.63 -2.59
C TYR A 48 0.27 -14.08 -3.62
N LEU A 49 -1.00 -13.71 -3.41
CA LEU A 49 -2.10 -14.04 -4.30
C LEU A 49 -2.13 -13.21 -5.59
N LYS A 50 -1.33 -12.13 -5.67
CA LYS A 50 -1.41 -11.11 -6.73
C LYS A 50 -2.83 -10.58 -6.91
N ARG A 51 -3.50 -10.33 -5.79
CA ARG A 51 -4.87 -9.79 -5.75
C ARG A 51 -4.89 -8.47 -4.98
N PRO A 52 -5.77 -7.53 -5.34
CA PRO A 52 -5.89 -6.27 -4.62
C PRO A 52 -6.39 -6.50 -3.19
N LEU A 53 -5.92 -5.67 -2.26
CA LEU A 53 -6.40 -5.63 -0.88
C LEU A 53 -7.38 -4.47 -0.70
N LEU A 54 -8.63 -4.79 -0.36
CA LEU A 54 -9.64 -3.78 -0.02
C LEU A 54 -9.67 -3.56 1.49
N LEU A 55 -9.46 -2.31 1.91
CA LEU A 55 -9.44 -1.92 3.33
C LEU A 55 -10.70 -1.12 3.68
N ARG A 56 -11.41 -1.54 4.73
CA ARG A 56 -12.57 -0.82 5.28
C ARG A 56 -12.26 -0.34 6.70
N GLY A 57 -12.85 0.78 7.10
CA GLY A 57 -12.83 1.28 8.47
C GLY A 57 -13.24 2.75 8.54
N GLU A 58 -13.31 3.30 9.74
CA GLU A 58 -13.69 4.70 9.96
C GLU A 58 -12.71 5.69 9.32
N PRO A 59 -13.15 6.92 9.02
CA PRO A 59 -12.24 8.00 8.63
C PRO A 59 -11.10 8.14 9.64
N GLY A 60 -9.86 8.29 9.16
CA GLY A 60 -8.70 8.48 10.04
C GLY A 60 -7.99 7.22 10.54
N CYS A 61 -8.50 5.99 10.32
CA CYS A 61 -7.82 4.76 10.76
C CYS A 61 -6.53 4.39 9.98
N GLY A 62 -5.93 5.33 9.24
CA GLY A 62 -4.62 5.12 8.60
C GLY A 62 -4.61 4.24 7.34
N LYS A 63 -5.75 4.03 6.66
CA LYS A 63 -5.83 3.25 5.40
C LYS A 63 -4.86 3.76 4.32
N THR A 64 -4.87 5.06 4.05
CA THR A 64 -3.93 5.69 3.10
C THR A 64 -2.48 5.62 3.61
N LYS A 65 -2.27 5.75 4.92
CA LYS A 65 -0.93 5.67 5.53
C LYS A 65 -0.34 4.27 5.39
N LEU A 66 -1.15 3.21 5.50
CA LEU A 66 -0.70 1.84 5.25
C LEU A 66 -0.16 1.68 3.83
N ALA A 67 -0.89 2.17 2.83
CA ALA A 67 -0.46 2.04 1.43
C ALA A 67 0.91 2.70 1.19
N ILE A 68 1.14 3.89 1.76
CA ILE A 68 2.44 4.59 1.69
C ILE A 68 3.52 3.81 2.45
N ALA A 69 3.20 3.30 3.66
CA ALA A 69 4.16 2.54 4.47
C ALA A 69 4.59 1.23 3.79
N VAL A 70 3.68 0.53 3.13
CA VAL A 70 3.97 -0.67 2.35
C VAL A 70 4.86 -0.33 1.15
N ALA A 71 4.52 0.73 0.40
CA ALA A 71 5.32 1.16 -0.74
C ALA A 71 6.74 1.56 -0.31
N TYR A 72 6.87 2.33 0.76
CA TYR A 72 8.15 2.75 1.34
C TYR A 72 9.03 1.58 1.76
N GLU A 73 8.48 0.64 2.55
CA GLU A 73 9.24 -0.50 3.05
C GLU A 73 9.67 -1.44 1.93
N LEU A 74 8.84 -1.61 0.90
CA LEU A 74 9.14 -2.48 -0.23
C LEU A 74 9.92 -1.78 -1.36
N GLY A 75 10.18 -0.48 -1.25
CA GLY A 75 10.82 0.32 -2.30
C GLY A 75 10.01 0.39 -3.59
N LEU A 76 8.68 0.32 -3.51
CA LEU A 76 7.77 0.27 -4.66
C LEU A 76 7.19 1.66 -4.98
N PRO A 77 6.90 1.96 -6.27
CA PRO A 77 6.20 3.19 -6.62
C PRO A 77 4.83 3.29 -5.92
N PHE A 78 4.50 4.49 -5.45
CA PHE A 78 3.23 4.82 -4.81
C PHE A 78 2.39 5.70 -5.72
N GLU A 79 1.35 5.12 -6.31
CA GLU A 79 0.39 5.84 -7.14
C GLU A 79 -0.95 6.00 -6.42
N ALA A 80 -1.41 7.24 -6.28
CA ALA A 80 -2.65 7.57 -5.61
C ALA A 80 -3.71 8.02 -6.61
N TRP A 81 -4.78 7.22 -6.76
CA TRP A 81 -5.95 7.61 -7.54
C TRP A 81 -7.16 7.86 -6.63
N TYR A 82 -7.57 9.12 -6.51
CA TYR A 82 -8.70 9.52 -5.68
C TYR A 82 -10.01 9.46 -6.46
N ILE A 83 -10.88 8.53 -6.10
CA ILE A 83 -12.20 8.37 -6.70
C ILE A 83 -13.23 9.27 -6.00
N LYS A 84 -13.98 10.03 -6.80
CA LYS A 84 -15.13 10.86 -6.39
C LYS A 84 -16.38 10.35 -7.11
N SER A 85 -17.57 10.79 -6.67
CA SER A 85 -18.83 10.46 -7.36
C SER A 85 -18.88 10.93 -8.82
N THR A 86 -18.07 11.93 -9.17
CA THR A 86 -17.93 12.48 -10.52
C THR A 86 -16.83 11.82 -11.34
N SER A 87 -16.06 10.89 -10.75
CA SER A 87 -15.00 10.15 -11.47
C SER A 87 -15.62 9.16 -12.46
N ARG A 88 -15.23 9.26 -13.74
CA ARG A 88 -15.66 8.33 -14.79
C ARG A 88 -14.55 7.33 -15.10
N ALA A 89 -14.89 6.15 -15.61
CA ALA A 89 -13.91 5.13 -15.98
C ALA A 89 -12.85 5.65 -16.98
N LYS A 90 -13.27 6.50 -17.93
CA LYS A 90 -12.34 7.15 -18.87
C LYS A 90 -11.31 8.05 -18.18
N ASP A 91 -11.66 8.66 -17.05
CA ASP A 91 -10.75 9.52 -16.28
C ASP A 91 -9.67 8.68 -15.54
N GLY A 92 -9.71 7.35 -15.63
CA GLY A 92 -8.64 6.44 -15.19
C GLY A 92 -7.85 5.81 -16.33
N LEU A 93 -8.22 6.05 -17.60
CA LEU A 93 -7.53 5.48 -18.76
C LEU A 93 -6.55 6.45 -19.43
N TYR A 94 -6.74 7.77 -19.26
CA TYR A 94 -6.04 8.80 -20.06
C TYR A 94 -5.13 9.75 -19.26
N THR A 95 -5.04 9.60 -17.95
CA THR A 95 -4.45 10.60 -17.03
C THR A 95 -3.22 10.13 -16.28
N TYR A 96 -2.69 8.94 -16.61
CA TYR A 96 -1.54 8.37 -15.90
C TYR A 96 -0.19 9.03 -16.25
N ASP A 97 -0.05 9.69 -17.41
CA ASP A 97 1.24 10.22 -17.91
C ASP A 97 1.25 11.74 -18.13
N THR A 98 0.77 12.55 -17.17
CA THR A 98 0.92 14.03 -17.24
C THR A 98 1.62 14.61 -16.04
#